data_AF-T0RLS5-F1
#
_entry.id   AF-T0RLS5-F1
#
_cell.length_a   1.000
_cell.length_b   1.000
_cell.length_c   1.000
_cell.angle_alpha   90.00
_cell.angle_beta   90.00
_cell.angle_gamma   90.00
#
_symmetry.space_group_name_H-M   'P 1'
#
loop_
_entity.id
_entity.type
_entity.pdbx_description
1 polymer ?
#
loop_
_entity_poly.entity_id
_entity_poly.type
_entity_poly.pdbx_seq_one_letter_code
_entity_poly.pdbx_strand_id
1 'polypeptide(L)' 'MEMTVEQMALDERKFLHDLSNQLVVAQGMGAIVMRSLSELEEGSIDPKIIERLDKGNKAIDKMIALIKERRVTLHSHSK' A
#
# COMPACT_ATOMS: atom_id res chain seq x y z
N MET A 1 -8.43 -21.67 20.83
CA MET A 1 -8.72 -20.54 21.72
C MET A 1 -9.79 -19.72 21.04
N GLU A 2 -10.88 -19.39 21.73
CA GLU A 2 -11.82 -18.39 21.23
C GLU A 2 -11.09 -17.05 21.11
N MET A 3 -11.24 -16.41 19.95
CA MET A 3 -10.67 -15.11 19.69
C MET A 3 -11.57 -14.05 20.35
N THR A 4 -11.02 -13.25 21.25
CA THR A 4 -11.80 -12.21 21.94
C THR A 4 -12.03 -11.01 21.04
N VAL A 5 -13.07 -10.22 21.34
CA VAL A 5 -13.35 -8.95 20.65
C VAL A 5 -12.15 -8.00 20.73
N GLU A 6 -11.42 -7.97 21.86
CA GLU A 6 -10.22 -7.16 21.98
C GLU A 6 -9.10 -7.63 21.05
N GLN A 7 -8.92 -8.95 20.90
CA GLN A 7 -7.92 -9.48 19.98
C GLN A 7 -8.27 -9.12 18.53
N MET A 8 -9.55 -9.23 18.14
CA MET A 8 -10.01 -8.80 16.82
C MET A 8 -9.74 -7.32 16.56
N ALA A 9 -9.97 -6.47 17.57
CA ALA A 9 -9.72 -5.03 17.47
C ALA A 9 -8.22 -4.69 17.35
N LEU A 10 -7.36 -5.41 18.08
CA LEU A 10 -5.90 -5.26 17.98
C LEU A 10 -5.38 -5.69 16.60
N ASP A 11 -5.86 -6.83 16.10
CA ASP A 11 -5.47 -7.35 14.79
C ASP A 11 -5.92 -6.42 13.67
N GLU A 12 -7.14 -5.87 13.76
CA GLU A 12 -7.63 -4.89 12.78
C GLU A 12 -6.83 -3.59 12.84
N ARG A 13 -6.50 -3.09 14.05
CA ARG A 13 -5.66 -1.89 14.19
C ARG A 13 -4.30 -2.08 13.51
N LYS A 14 -3.67 -3.24 13.72
CA LYS A 14 -2.37 -3.56 13.09
C LYS A 14 -2.50 -3.63 11.56
N PHE A 15 -3.51 -4.33 11.07
CA PHE A 15 -3.78 -4.42 9.63
C PHE A 15 -3.97 -3.02 9.00
N LEU A 16 -4.80 -2.17 9.60
CA LEU A 16 -5.05 -0.81 9.11
C LEU A 16 -3.80 0.07 9.13
N HIS A 17 -2.98 -0.05 10.18
CA HIS A 17 -1.70 0.65 10.27
C HIS A 17 -0.75 0.24 9.14
N ASP A 18 -0.60 -1.07 8.92
CA ASP A 18 0.32 -1.60 7.91
C ASP A 18 -0.15 -1.25 6.49
N LEU A 19 -1.46 -1.29 6.25
CA LEU A 19 -2.08 -0.83 5.00
C LEU A 19 -1.87 0.66 4.77
N SER A 20 -2.12 1.49 5.79
CA SER A 20 -1.96 2.95 5.74
C SER A 20 -0.52 3.35 5.39
N ASN A 21 0.47 2.68 5.97
CA ASN A 21 1.88 2.92 5.66
C ASN A 21 2.20 2.73 4.17
N GLN A 22 1.68 1.66 3.55
CA GLN A 22 1.90 1.42 2.12
C GLN A 22 1.13 2.44 1.25
N LEU A 23 -0.06 2.85 1.68
CA LEU A 23 -0.85 3.86 0.99
C LEU A 23 -0.12 5.21 0.93
N VAL A 24 0.44 5.65 2.06
CA VAL A 24 1.23 6.89 2.15
C VAL A 24 2.46 6.83 1.23
N VAL A 25 3.16 5.69 1.19
CA VAL A 25 4.30 5.50 0.27
C VAL A 25 3.85 5.58 -1.18
N ALA A 26 2.80 4.87 -1.57
CA ALA A 26 2.27 4.89 -2.93
C ALA A 26 1.86 6.31 -3.36
N GLN A 27 1.12 7.02 -2.50
CA GLN A 27 0.72 8.40 -2.73
C GLN A 27 1.93 9.33 -2.87
N GLY A 28 2.90 9.24 -1.95
CA GLY A 28 4.10 10.07 -1.97
C GLY A 28 4.92 9.87 -3.23
N MET A 29 5.14 8.62 -3.63
CA MET A 29 5.86 8.30 -4.87
C MET A 29 5.10 8.80 -6.12
N GLY A 30 3.79 8.59 -6.17
CA GLY A 30 2.94 9.08 -7.26
C GLY A 30 2.94 10.61 -7.38
N ALA A 31 2.85 11.33 -6.26
CA ALA A 31 2.89 12.80 -6.24
C ALA A 31 4.24 13.35 -6.73
N ILE A 32 5.35 12.71 -6.35
CA ILE A 32 6.68 13.10 -6.84
C ILE A 32 6.79 12.85 -8.34
N VAL A 33 6.33 11.69 -8.83
CA VAL A 33 6.33 11.37 -10.26
C VAL A 33 5.50 12.39 -11.05
N MET A 34 4.29 12.71 -10.60
CA MET A 34 3.42 13.70 -11.26
C MET A 34 4.07 15.07 -11.35
N ARG A 35 4.70 15.55 -10.28
CA ARG A 35 5.42 16.84 -10.28
C ARG A 35 6.60 16.81 -11.26
N SER A 36 7.40 15.75 -11.21
CA SER A 36 8.55 15.62 -12.11
C SER A 36 8.12 15.52 -13.57
N LEU A 37 7.02 14.84 -13.89
CA LEU A 37 6.48 14.80 -15.26
C LEU A 37 5.94 16.15 -15.74
N SER A 38 5.37 16.98 -14.85
CA SER A 38 4.87 18.30 -15.22
C SER A 38 5.95 19.35 -15.51
N GLU A 39 7.18 19.09 -15.06
CA GLU A 39 8.33 19.99 -15.18
C GLU A 39 9.30 19.54 -16.29
N LEU A 40 9.06 18.39 -16.94
CA LEU A 40 9.93 17.87 -17.99
C LEU A 40 9.71 18.58 -19.33
N GLU A 41 10.81 18.94 -19.99
CA GLU A 41 10.81 19.28 -21.42
C GLU A 41 10.51 18.03 -22.26
N GLU A 42 9.73 18.19 -23.33
CA GLU A 42 9.28 17.10 -24.21
C GLU A 42 10.45 16.19 -24.62
N GLY A 43 10.32 14.89 -24.33
CA GLY A 43 11.25 13.85 -24.81
C GLY A 43 12.37 13.46 -23.84
N SER A 44 12.52 14.13 -22.68
CA SER A 44 13.43 13.66 -21.63
C SER A 44 12.66 12.96 -20.51
N ILE A 45 13.01 11.71 -20.18
CA ILE A 45 12.48 11.01 -19.00
C ILE A 45 13.66 10.71 -18.09
N ASP A 46 13.68 11.32 -16.90
CA ASP A 46 14.67 11.04 -15.86
C ASP A 46 14.45 9.60 -15.32
N PRO A 47 15.47 8.72 -15.35
CA PRO A 47 15.42 7.38 -14.77
C PRO A 47 14.93 7.34 -13.31
N LYS A 48 15.15 8.41 -12.52
CA LYS A 48 14.65 8.50 -11.14
C LYS A 48 13.12 8.56 -11.06
N ILE A 49 12.44 9.06 -12.09
CA ILE A 49 10.97 9.07 -12.16
C ILE A 49 10.47 7.64 -12.31
N ILE A 50 11.11 6.84 -13.16
CA ILE A 50 10.78 5.43 -13.36
C ILE A 50 11.00 4.65 -12.05
N GLU A 51 12.12 4.88 -11.36
CA GLU A 51 12.41 4.23 -10.07
C GLU A 51 11.35 4.59 -9.01
N ARG A 52 10.92 5.85 -8.94
CA ARG A 52 9.88 6.30 -8.01
C ARG A 52 8.52 5.68 -8.34
N LEU A 53 8.15 5.64 -9.62
CA LEU A 53 6.91 4.99 -10.07
C LEU A 53 6.92 3.49 -9.72
N ASP A 54 8.03 2.80 -9.95
CA ASP A 54 8.21 1.40 -9.57
C ASP A 54 8.06 1.19 -8.04
N LYS A 55 8.65 2.06 -7.21
CA LYS A 55 8.44 2.03 -5.75
C LYS A 55 6.98 2.23 -5.37
N GLY A 56 6.27 3.12 -6.06
CA GLY A 56 4.83 3.32 -5.88
C GLY A 56 4.03 2.05 -6.20
N ASN A 57 4.30 1.42 -7.35
CA ASN A 57 3.66 0.16 -7.74
C ASN A 57 3.93 -0.97 -6.75
N LYS A 58 5.18 -1.12 -6.28
CA LYS A 58 5.53 -2.11 -5.26
C LYS A 58 4.79 -1.90 -3.93
N ALA A 59 4.51 -0.66 -3.55
CA ALA A 59 3.69 -0.37 -2.38
C ALA A 59 2.23 -0.80 -2.60
N ILE A 60 1.68 -0.57 -3.80
CA ILE A 60 0.35 -1.04 -4.19
C ILE A 60 0.26 -2.57 -4.15
N ASP A 61 1.27 -3.28 -4.68
CA ASP A 61 1.31 -4.74 -4.63
C ASP A 61 1.29 -5.28 -3.19
N LYS A 62 2.02 -4.63 -2.28
CA LYS A 62 1.98 -4.96 -0.84
C LYS A 62 0.60 -4.71 -0.23
N MET A 63 -0.08 -3.62 -0.59
CA MET A 63 -1.46 -3.37 -0.14
C MET A 63 -2.41 -4.48 -0.61
N ILE A 64 -2.30 -4.90 -1.87
CA ILE A 64 -3.10 -5.99 -2.43
C ILE A 64 -2.87 -7.29 -1.66
N ALA A 65 -1.61 -7.60 -1.33
CA ALA A 65 -1.26 -8.78 -0.54
C ALA A 65 -1.87 -8.75 0.86
N LEU A 66 -1.74 -7.62 1.58
CA LEU A 66 -2.32 -7.41 2.92
C LEU A 66 -3.84 -7.60 2.90
N ILE A 67 -4.54 -7.03 1.91
CA ILE A 67 -5.99 -7.16 1.77
C ILE A 67 -6.39 -8.62 1.50
N LYS A 68 -5.66 -9.33 0.63
CA LYS A 68 -5.92 -10.74 0.35
C LYS A 68 -5.75 -11.60 1.60
N GLU A 69 -4.68 -11.39 2.36
CA GLU A 69 -4.43 -12.08 3.61
C GLU A 69 -5.56 -11.81 4.61
N ARG A 70 -5.92 -10.54 4.82
CA ARG A 70 -7.01 -10.16 5.73
C ARG A 70 -8.34 -10.81 5.35
N ARG A 71 -8.64 -10.89 4.05
CA ARG A 71 -9.85 -11.56 3.54
C ARG A 71 -9.87 -13.05 3.91
N VAL A 72 -8.74 -13.75 3.79
CA VAL A 72 -8.63 -15.16 4.16
C VAL A 72 -8.84 -15.34 5.66
N THR A 73 -8.20 -14.51 6.48
CA THR A 73 -8.35 -14.53 7.95
C THR A 73 -9.79 -14.29 8.39
N LEU A 74 -10.46 -13.28 7.82
CA LEU A 74 -11.86 -13.01 8.14
C LEU A 74 -12.77 -14.17 7.71
N HIS A 75 -12.51 -14.77 6.54
CA HIS A 75 -13.29 -15.92 6.08
C HIS A 75 -13.10 -17.17 6.95
N SER A 76 -11.92 -17.38 7.53
CA SER A 76 -11.70 -18.48 8.48
C SER A 76 -12.43 -18.29 9.81
N HIS A 77 -12.79 -17.06 10.18
CA HIS A 77 -13.56 -16.76 11.39
C HIS A 77 -15.07 -16.77 11.17
N SER A 78 -15.52 -16.73 9.92
CA SER A 78 -16.95 -16.78 9.56
C SER A 78 -17.46 -18.20 9.26
N LYS A 79 -16.65 -19.23 9.52
CA LYS A 79 -16.99 -20.66 9.40
C LYS A 79 -17.02 -21.29 10.78
#